data_AF-A0A7C2R0X3-F1
#
_entry.id   AF-A0A7C2R0X3-F1
#
_cell.length_a   1.000
_cell.length_b   1.000
_cell.length_c   1.000
_cell.angle_alpha   90.00
_cell.angle_beta   90.00
_cell.angle_gamma   90.00
#
_symmetry.space_group_name_H-M   'P 1'
#
loop_
_entity.id
_entity.type
_entity.pdbx_description
1 polymer ?
#
loop_
_entity_poly.entity_id
_entity_poly.type
_entity_poly.pdbx_seq_one_letter_code
_entity_poly.pdbx_strand_id
1 'polypeptide(L)'
;MKNSDLYRLYYFLLFLFAFFGHSFILNAQEKDESETLRVGVYNNPPKIFINEKGEADGIFIDLLEVIAEKEDLQLRFVTGEWNELKQQLTEDEIDLLPDVAYSRKRDSLYVLNSIPVLSSWLDAYTLKDTELESLSDLQNKKVGVLKGSVQEEFFEEFAKKNLKLQYSTLTYDDYQASVEALYNKDIDVLIASRFFYFTKHVNGKITSSGIIF
;
A
#
# COMPACT_ATOMS: atom_id res chain seq x y z
N MET A 1 13.20 5.19 -75.32
CA MET A 1 12.23 4.28 -74.65
C MET A 1 11.01 4.16 -75.56
N LYS A 2 10.55 2.94 -75.90
CA LYS A 2 9.33 2.81 -76.71
C LYS A 2 8.12 3.13 -75.83
N ASN A 3 7.05 3.68 -76.41
CA ASN A 3 5.82 4.01 -75.65
C ASN A 3 5.29 2.80 -74.86
N SER A 4 5.49 1.57 -75.35
CA SER A 4 5.16 0.32 -74.67
C SER A 4 5.87 0.13 -73.33
N ASP A 5 7.10 0.61 -73.19
CA ASP A 5 7.91 0.48 -71.97
C ASP A 5 7.45 1.49 -70.91
N LEU A 6 6.98 2.66 -71.35
CA LEU A 6 6.43 3.69 -70.48
C LEU A 6 5.09 3.26 -69.86
N TYR A 7 4.21 2.64 -70.66
CA TYR A 7 2.94 2.10 -70.14
C TYR A 7 3.16 0.94 -69.16
N ARG A 8 4.13 0.05 -69.43
CA ARG A 8 4.47 -1.04 -68.51
C ARG A 8 4.98 -0.52 -67.17
N LEU A 9 5.82 0.52 -67.19
CA LEU A 9 6.31 1.16 -65.96
C LEU A 9 5.18 1.85 -65.20
N TYR A 10 4.27 2.54 -65.90
CA TYR A 10 3.11 3.19 -65.30
C TYR A 10 2.15 2.19 -64.62
N TYR A 11 1.82 1.09 -65.29
CA TYR A 11 0.98 0.03 -64.68
C TYR A 11 1.69 -0.69 -63.53
N PHE A 12 3.00 -0.87 -63.60
CA PHE A 12 3.79 -1.45 -62.49
C PHE A 12 3.79 -0.53 -61.26
N LEU A 13 3.95 0.79 -61.46
CA LEU A 13 3.88 1.77 -60.36
C LEU A 13 2.48 1.88 -59.76
N LEU A 14 1.41 1.82 -60.58
CA LEU A 14 0.02 1.76 -60.09
C LEU A 14 -0.24 0.48 -59.26
N PHE A 15 0.30 -0.66 -59.69
CA PHE A 15 0.18 -1.92 -58.95
C PHE A 15 0.93 -1.85 -57.61
N LEU A 16 2.14 -1.28 -57.59
CA LEU A 16 2.89 -1.03 -56.35
C LEU A 16 2.15 -0.10 -55.39
N PHE A 17 1.51 0.96 -55.89
CA PHE A 17 0.75 1.90 -55.06
C PHE A 17 -0.52 1.25 -54.48
N ALA A 18 -1.19 0.38 -55.24
CA ALA A 18 -2.34 -0.38 -54.76
C ALA A 18 -1.96 -1.47 -53.73
N PHE A 19 -0.80 -2.11 -53.89
CA PHE A 19 -0.32 -3.17 -53.00
C PHE A 19 0.29 -2.63 -51.70
N PHE A 20 0.95 -1.47 -51.73
CA PHE A 20 1.46 -0.80 -50.52
C PHE A 20 0.42 0.10 -49.84
N GLY A 21 -0.56 0.63 -50.57
CA GLY A 21 -1.62 1.48 -50.02
C GLY A 21 -2.64 0.73 -49.15
N HIS A 22 -2.80 -0.58 -49.34
CA HIS A 22 -3.69 -1.40 -48.50
C HIS A 22 -3.06 -1.86 -47.18
N SER A 23 -1.72 -1.83 -47.04
CA SER A 23 -1.04 -2.21 -45.80
C SER A 23 -0.95 -1.06 -44.79
N PHE A 24 -1.40 0.15 -45.14
CA PHE A 24 -1.31 1.35 -44.30
C PHE A 24 -2.66 1.87 -43.79
N ILE A 25 -3.77 1.21 -44.11
CA ILE A 25 -5.11 1.58 -43.64
C ILE A 25 -5.78 0.33 -43.07
N LEU A 26 -5.26 -0.16 -41.95
CA LEU A 26 -5.94 -1.09 -41.01
C LEU A 26 -5.07 -1.23 -39.75
N ASN A 27 -4.80 -0.10 -39.09
CA ASN A 27 -4.38 -0.06 -37.68
C ASN A 27 -4.90 1.23 -37.03
N ALA A 28 -6.10 1.65 -37.44
CA ALA A 28 -6.85 2.71 -36.76
C ALA A 28 -7.97 2.07 -35.94
N GLN A 29 -7.59 1.15 -35.04
CA GLN A 29 -8.40 0.75 -33.90
C GLN A 29 -7.51 0.13 -32.81
N GLU A 30 -6.40 0.78 -32.44
CA GLU A 30 -5.94 0.68 -31.06
C GLU A 30 -6.92 1.53 -30.24
N LYS A 31 -7.98 0.89 -29.77
CA LYS A 31 -8.69 1.37 -28.60
C LYS A 31 -7.68 1.15 -27.48
N ASP A 32 -6.98 2.21 -27.09
CA ASP A 32 -6.03 2.23 -25.97
C ASP A 32 -6.66 1.41 -24.83
N GLU A 33 -6.12 0.22 -24.55
CA GLU A 33 -6.58 -0.56 -23.41
C GLU A 33 -6.13 0.23 -22.20
N SER A 34 -7.05 1.00 -21.60
CA SER A 34 -6.83 1.76 -20.37
C SER A 34 -5.98 0.92 -19.42
N GLU A 35 -4.79 1.45 -19.10
CA GLU A 35 -3.77 0.73 -18.34
C GLU A 35 -4.37 0.30 -17.01
N THR A 36 -4.35 -1.01 -16.73
CA THR A 36 -4.91 -1.57 -15.50
C THR A 36 -3.82 -1.72 -14.45
N LEU A 37 -3.90 -0.94 -13.38
CA LEU A 37 -3.00 -1.01 -12.24
C LEU A 37 -3.56 -1.95 -11.16
N ARG A 38 -2.73 -2.90 -10.72
CA ARG A 38 -3.02 -3.82 -9.61
C ARG A 38 -2.61 -3.15 -8.29
N VAL A 39 -3.58 -2.90 -7.42
CA VAL A 39 -3.38 -2.14 -6.17
C VAL A 39 -3.56 -3.07 -4.97
N GLY A 40 -2.53 -3.21 -4.15
CA GLY A 40 -2.58 -3.97 -2.91
C GLY A 40 -3.46 -3.30 -1.84
N VAL A 41 -4.34 -4.07 -1.21
CA VAL A 41 -5.25 -3.62 -0.14
C VAL A 41 -5.12 -4.54 1.07
N TYR A 42 -4.47 -4.05 2.12
CA TYR A 42 -4.42 -4.74 3.42
C TYR A 42 -5.40 -4.10 4.41
N ASN A 43 -5.71 -4.81 5.49
CA ASN A 43 -6.69 -4.37 6.47
C ASN A 43 -6.11 -3.36 7.47
N ASN A 44 -6.15 -2.07 7.14
CA ASN A 44 -5.73 -0.97 8.00
C ASN A 44 -6.75 0.19 8.03
N PRO A 45 -7.97 -0.06 8.53
CA PRO A 45 -8.98 0.99 8.62
C PRO A 45 -8.53 2.14 9.54
N PRO A 46 -9.00 3.37 9.31
CA PRO A 46 -9.87 3.79 8.21
C PRO A 46 -9.10 4.16 6.92
N LYS A 47 -7.80 3.86 6.85
CA LYS A 47 -6.93 4.38 5.78
C LYS A 47 -7.09 3.60 4.47
N ILE A 48 -7.05 2.28 4.57
CA ILE A 48 -7.18 1.33 3.48
C ILE A 48 -7.69 0.01 4.05
N PHE A 49 -8.78 -0.53 3.50
CA PHE A 49 -9.38 -1.78 3.97
C PHE A 49 -10.41 -2.31 2.97
N ILE A 50 -10.97 -3.48 3.24
CA ILE A 50 -12.17 -4.00 2.57
C ILE A 50 -13.38 -3.77 3.48
N ASN A 51 -14.40 -3.08 2.98
CA ASN A 51 -15.60 -2.77 3.73
C ASN A 51 -16.57 -3.96 3.84
N GLU A 52 -17.69 -3.76 4.54
CA GLU A 52 -18.69 -4.82 4.78
C GLU A 52 -19.38 -5.33 3.50
N LYS A 53 -19.29 -4.59 2.40
CA LYS A 53 -19.81 -5.00 1.08
C LYS A 53 -18.80 -5.82 0.27
N GLY A 54 -17.57 -5.98 0.76
CA GLY A 54 -16.49 -6.64 0.03
C GLY A 54 -15.78 -5.74 -0.98
N GLU A 55 -15.94 -4.41 -0.86
CA GLU A 55 -15.34 -3.41 -1.75
C GLU A 55 -14.11 -2.78 -1.07
N ALA A 56 -13.10 -2.38 -1.85
CA ALA A 56 -11.98 -1.59 -1.34
C ALA A 56 -12.48 -0.22 -0.88
N ASP A 57 -12.00 0.24 0.28
CA ASP A 57 -12.48 1.44 0.94
C ASP A 57 -11.37 2.11 1.77
N GLY A 58 -11.61 3.37 2.13
CA GLY A 58 -10.71 4.23 2.89
C GLY A 58 -10.08 5.33 2.03
N ILE A 59 -9.49 6.33 2.72
CA ILE A 59 -8.98 7.55 2.08
C ILE A 59 -7.93 7.31 0.98
N PHE A 60 -7.13 6.24 1.08
CA PHE A 60 -6.20 5.90 0.01
C PHE A 60 -6.89 5.35 -1.23
N ILE A 61 -8.01 4.63 -1.06
CA ILE A 61 -8.83 4.14 -2.19
C ILE A 61 -9.52 5.32 -2.85
N ASP A 62 -10.19 6.19 -2.09
CA ASP A 62 -10.85 7.40 -2.59
C ASP A 62 -9.89 8.26 -3.43
N LEU A 63 -8.66 8.46 -2.94
CA LEU A 63 -7.66 9.24 -3.65
C LEU A 63 -7.21 8.57 -4.95
N LEU A 64 -6.97 7.26 -4.93
CA LEU A 64 -6.54 6.53 -6.12
C LEU A 64 -7.63 6.48 -7.19
N GLU A 65 -8.89 6.32 -6.81
CA GLU A 65 -10.01 6.35 -7.75
C GLU A 65 -10.10 7.70 -8.47
N VAL A 66 -9.95 8.81 -7.74
CA VAL A 66 -9.93 10.17 -8.33
C VAL A 66 -8.72 10.37 -9.26
N ILE A 67 -7.57 9.80 -8.93
CA ILE A 67 -6.38 9.85 -9.81
C ILE A 67 -6.65 9.01 -11.06
N ALA A 68 -7.15 7.79 -10.90
CA ALA A 68 -7.40 6.88 -12.01
C ALA A 68 -8.43 7.44 -13.00
N GLU A 69 -9.50 8.09 -12.51
CA GLU A 69 -10.48 8.77 -13.37
C GLU A 69 -9.84 9.89 -14.20
N LYS A 70 -8.92 10.66 -13.62
CA LYS A 70 -8.26 11.79 -14.30
C LYS A 70 -7.23 11.36 -15.33
N GLU A 71 -6.58 10.24 -15.07
CA GLU A 71 -5.48 9.71 -15.90
C GLU A 71 -5.96 8.58 -16.84
N ASP A 72 -7.27 8.31 -16.91
CA ASP A 72 -7.88 7.24 -17.72
C ASP A 72 -7.28 5.84 -17.43
N LEU A 73 -7.07 5.54 -16.15
CA LEU A 73 -6.54 4.26 -15.66
C LEU A 73 -7.66 3.38 -15.11
N GLN A 74 -7.50 2.05 -15.24
CA GLN A 74 -8.33 1.09 -14.49
C GLN A 74 -7.60 0.64 -13.23
N LEU A 75 -8.34 0.46 -12.13
CA LEU A 75 -7.79 -0.10 -10.89
C LEU A 75 -8.33 -1.51 -10.67
N ARG A 76 -7.42 -2.44 -10.34
CA ARG A 76 -7.76 -3.79 -9.88
C ARG A 76 -7.21 -3.99 -8.47
N PHE A 77 -8.08 -4.09 -7.48
CA PHE A 77 -7.66 -4.30 -6.10
C PHE A 77 -7.28 -5.76 -5.83
N VAL A 78 -6.14 -5.97 -5.16
CA VAL A 78 -5.61 -7.26 -4.72
C VAL A 78 -5.53 -7.23 -3.20
N THR A 79 -6.29 -8.10 -2.55
CA THR A 79 -6.35 -8.16 -1.09
C THR A 79 -5.33 -9.14 -0.53
N GLY A 80 -4.66 -8.78 0.57
CA GLY A 80 -3.73 -9.67 1.24
C GLY A 80 -3.15 -9.08 2.52
N GLU A 81 -2.32 -9.84 3.22
CA GLU A 81 -1.64 -9.35 4.40
C GLU A 81 -0.50 -8.40 4.06
N TRP A 82 -0.14 -7.52 5.01
CA TRP A 82 0.87 -6.47 4.75
C TRP A 82 2.20 -7.01 4.21
N ASN A 83 2.70 -8.11 4.76
CA ASN A 83 3.96 -8.70 4.31
C ASN A 83 3.84 -9.42 2.98
N GLU A 84 2.69 -10.04 2.70
CA GLU A 84 2.42 -10.69 1.44
C GLU A 84 2.35 -9.66 0.31
N LEU A 85 1.61 -8.57 0.51
CA LEU A 85 1.49 -7.51 -0.51
C LEU A 85 2.82 -6.81 -0.78
N LYS A 86 3.68 -6.60 0.23
CA LYS A 86 5.05 -6.10 -0.01
C LYS A 86 5.89 -7.07 -0.84
N GLN A 87 5.73 -8.37 -0.61
CA GLN A 87 6.41 -9.38 -1.41
C GLN A 87 5.90 -9.36 -2.85
N GLN A 88 4.57 -9.35 -3.04
CA GLN A 88 3.93 -9.22 -4.35
C GLN A 88 4.38 -7.95 -5.09
N LEU A 89 4.54 -6.83 -4.40
CA LEU A 89 5.08 -5.60 -5.00
C LEU A 89 6.53 -5.78 -5.48
N THR A 90 7.33 -6.54 -4.74
CA THR A 90 8.74 -6.80 -5.09
C THR A 90 8.87 -7.79 -6.25
N GLU A 91 7.88 -8.66 -6.42
CA GLU A 91 7.81 -9.70 -7.44
C GLU A 91 7.02 -9.26 -8.70
N ASP A 92 6.68 -7.97 -8.80
CA ASP A 92 5.86 -7.38 -9.87
C ASP A 92 4.47 -8.04 -10.02
N GLU A 93 3.94 -8.64 -8.95
CA GLU A 93 2.60 -9.23 -8.89
C GLU A 93 1.50 -8.19 -8.60
N ILE A 94 1.87 -7.07 -7.97
CA ILE A 94 1.06 -5.84 -7.87
C ILE A 94 1.90 -4.63 -8.28
N ASP A 95 1.23 -3.57 -8.74
CA ASP A 95 1.89 -2.36 -9.27
C ASP A 95 1.98 -1.25 -8.20
N LEU A 96 1.01 -1.18 -7.28
CA LEU A 96 0.94 -0.17 -6.24
C LEU A 96 0.61 -0.78 -4.87
N LEU A 97 1.29 -0.32 -3.83
CA LEU A 97 0.94 -0.58 -2.43
C LEU A 97 0.75 0.75 -1.69
N PRO A 98 -0.49 1.18 -1.43
CA PRO A 98 -0.77 2.42 -0.72
C PRO A 98 -0.51 2.30 0.79
N ASP A 99 -0.61 3.41 1.50
CA ASP A 99 -0.44 3.47 2.96
C ASP A 99 0.93 2.96 3.48
N VAL A 100 1.98 3.18 2.68
CA VAL A 100 3.37 2.88 3.05
C VAL A 100 3.97 4.08 3.78
N ALA A 101 4.21 3.94 5.08
CA ALA A 101 4.98 4.94 5.84
C ALA A 101 6.40 5.06 5.30
N TYR A 102 6.88 6.30 5.14
CA TYR A 102 8.24 6.62 4.72
C TYR A 102 9.28 6.16 5.77
N SER A 103 10.32 5.47 5.31
CA SER A 103 11.57 5.28 6.05
C SER A 103 12.73 5.25 5.05
N ARG A 104 13.95 5.59 5.47
CA ARG A 104 15.12 5.53 4.57
C ARG A 104 15.32 4.14 3.96
N LYS A 105 15.00 3.10 4.73
CA LYS A 105 15.05 1.71 4.27
C LYS A 105 14.07 1.47 3.13
N ARG A 106 12.82 1.93 3.27
CA ARG A 106 11.78 1.77 2.23
C ARG A 106 12.04 2.63 1.00
N ASP A 107 12.52 3.86 1.18
CA ASP A 107 12.91 4.76 0.09
C ASP A 107 14.03 4.18 -0.78
N SER A 108 14.89 3.34 -0.20
CA SER A 108 15.93 2.62 -0.95
C SER A 108 15.41 1.41 -1.74
N LEU A 109 14.18 0.96 -1.49
CA LEU A 109 13.58 -0.24 -2.07
C LEU A 109 12.43 0.07 -3.03
N TYR A 110 11.73 1.19 -2.83
CA TYR A 110 10.50 1.53 -3.53
C TYR A 110 10.54 2.96 -4.07
N VAL A 111 9.77 3.21 -5.13
CA VAL A 111 9.46 4.58 -5.55
C VAL A 111 8.32 5.10 -4.68
N LEU A 112 8.61 6.09 -3.83
CA LEU A 112 7.62 6.74 -2.97
C LEU A 112 7.20 8.09 -3.54
N ASN A 113 5.92 8.44 -3.35
CA ASN A 113 5.39 9.74 -3.73
C ASN A 113 6.03 10.87 -2.89
N SER A 114 6.28 12.02 -3.53
CA SER A 114 6.92 13.16 -2.85
C SER A 114 5.99 13.96 -1.93
N ILE A 115 4.66 13.87 -2.14
CA ILE A 115 3.66 14.61 -1.36
C ILE A 115 2.96 13.63 -0.42
N PRO A 116 3.15 13.72 0.90
CA PRO A 116 2.51 12.78 1.82
C PRO A 116 0.98 12.91 1.76
N VAL A 117 0.29 11.78 1.58
CA VAL A 117 -1.17 11.70 1.60
C VAL A 117 -1.71 11.94 3.01
N LEU A 118 -1.07 11.33 4.01
CA LEU A 118 -1.40 11.47 5.42
C LEU A 118 -0.15 11.69 6.26
N SER A 119 -0.28 12.52 7.30
CA SER A 119 0.70 12.64 8.38
C SER A 119 0.21 11.88 9.61
N SER A 120 1.09 11.09 10.22
CA SER A 120 0.80 10.25 11.40
C SER A 120 2.01 10.19 12.31
N TRP A 121 1.76 9.88 13.58
CA TRP A 121 2.75 9.40 14.55
C TRP A 121 2.39 7.97 15.00
N LEU A 122 3.30 7.33 15.74
CA LEU A 122 3.01 6.08 16.43
C LEU A 122 2.43 6.40 17.80
N ASP A 123 1.42 5.64 18.22
CA ASP A 123 0.75 5.77 19.49
C ASP A 123 0.69 4.41 20.19
N ALA A 124 0.73 4.42 21.52
CA ALA A 124 0.57 3.24 22.35
C ALA A 124 -0.90 3.04 22.73
N TYR A 125 -1.41 1.85 22.43
CA TYR A 125 -2.75 1.41 22.77
C TYR A 125 -2.69 0.33 23.84
N THR A 126 -3.49 0.46 24.88
CA THR A 126 -3.54 -0.46 26.02
C THR A 126 -4.99 -0.84 26.33
N LEU A 127 -5.19 -1.87 27.15
CA LEU A 127 -6.47 -2.04 27.84
C LEU A 127 -6.66 -0.90 28.84
N LYS A 128 -7.91 -0.45 29.06
CA LYS A 128 -8.22 0.65 29.98
C LYS A 128 -7.70 0.48 31.40
N ASP A 129 -7.58 -0.76 31.86
CA ASP A 129 -7.10 -1.08 33.22
C ASP A 129 -5.56 -1.20 33.28
N THR A 130 -4.87 -0.98 32.16
CA THR A 130 -3.41 -0.98 32.08
C THR A 130 -2.90 0.46 32.15
N GLU A 131 -2.24 0.79 33.26
CA GLU A 131 -1.54 2.07 33.43
C GLU A 131 -0.30 2.14 32.54
N LEU A 132 -0.21 3.21 31.76
CA LEU A 132 0.94 3.55 30.92
C LEU A 132 0.96 5.08 30.76
N GLU A 133 1.63 5.79 31.68
CA GLU A 133 1.62 7.26 31.75
C GLU A 133 2.88 7.89 31.14
N SER A 134 3.94 7.11 31.02
CA SER A 134 5.26 7.55 30.60
C SER A 134 5.99 6.49 29.78
N LEU A 135 6.97 6.91 28.98
CA LEU A 135 7.81 5.98 28.22
C LEU A 135 8.50 4.95 29.12
N SER A 136 8.87 5.32 30.35
CA SER A 136 9.47 4.41 31.34
C SER A 136 8.56 3.26 31.74
N ASP A 137 7.24 3.39 31.59
CA ASP A 137 6.29 2.35 31.95
C ASP A 137 6.30 1.18 30.96
N LEU A 138 7.01 1.32 29.83
CA LEU A 138 7.34 0.20 28.94
C LEU A 138 8.36 -0.76 29.55
N GLN A 139 8.98 -0.42 30.67
CA GLN A 139 9.91 -1.31 31.36
C GLN A 139 9.22 -2.65 31.71
N ASN A 140 9.86 -3.73 31.27
CA ASN A 140 9.44 -5.12 31.36
C ASN A 140 8.10 -5.44 30.65
N LYS A 141 7.62 -4.56 29.76
CA LYS A 141 6.39 -4.79 28.99
C LYS A 141 6.63 -5.66 27.76
N LYS A 142 5.55 -6.30 27.32
CA LYS A 142 5.43 -6.96 26.03
C LYS A 142 4.74 -6.01 25.05
N VAL A 143 5.47 -5.60 24.02
CA VAL A 143 5.07 -4.61 23.02
C VAL A 143 4.69 -5.35 21.74
N GLY A 144 3.40 -5.33 21.39
CA GLY A 144 2.89 -5.84 20.12
C GLY A 144 3.03 -4.82 19.00
N VAL A 145 3.50 -5.28 17.84
CA VAL A 145 3.62 -4.48 16.62
C VAL A 145 3.16 -5.29 15.40
N LEU A 146 2.74 -4.60 14.35
CA LEU A 146 2.54 -5.24 13.05
C LEU A 146 3.90 -5.72 12.52
N LYS A 147 3.98 -6.96 12.03
CA LYS A 147 5.20 -7.54 11.47
C LYS A 147 5.60 -6.84 10.17
N GLY A 148 6.88 -6.57 9.98
CA GLY A 148 7.43 -5.88 8.82
C GLY A 148 7.03 -4.40 8.71
N SER A 149 6.62 -3.80 9.83
CA SER A 149 6.10 -2.43 9.89
C SER A 149 7.18 -1.43 10.34
N VAL A 150 6.88 -0.12 10.23
CA VAL A 150 7.78 0.91 10.78
C VAL A 150 7.79 0.91 12.32
N GLN A 151 6.73 0.37 12.95
CA GLN A 151 6.67 0.18 14.39
C GLN A 151 7.70 -0.87 14.83
N GLU A 152 7.77 -1.99 14.12
CA GLU A 152 8.80 -3.01 14.36
C GLU A 152 10.18 -2.42 14.16
N GLU A 153 10.44 -1.74 13.03
CA GLU A 153 11.73 -1.08 12.75
C GLU A 153 12.13 -0.10 13.88
N PHE A 154 11.19 0.73 14.34
CA PHE A 154 11.42 1.67 15.43
C PHE A 154 11.80 0.95 16.73
N PHE A 155 11.06 -0.08 17.11
CA PHE A 155 11.31 -0.80 18.36
C PHE A 155 12.57 -1.67 18.29
N GLU A 156 12.91 -2.22 17.13
CA GLU A 156 14.11 -3.05 16.97
C GLU A 156 15.40 -2.26 16.81
N GLU A 157 15.34 -1.07 16.22
CA GLU A 157 16.53 -0.28 15.93
C GLU A 157 16.69 0.92 16.85
N PHE A 158 15.72 1.83 16.87
CA PHE A 158 15.85 3.09 17.58
C PHE A 158 15.63 2.92 19.08
N ALA A 159 14.52 2.29 19.47
CA ALA A 159 14.13 2.20 20.87
C ALA A 159 15.11 1.34 21.68
N LYS A 160 15.55 0.18 21.15
CA LYS A 160 16.57 -0.67 21.79
C LYS A 160 17.88 0.07 22.06
N LYS A 161 18.30 0.97 21.15
CA LYS A 161 19.54 1.73 21.28
C LYS A 161 19.42 2.94 22.21
N ASN A 162 18.25 3.60 22.22
CA ASN A 162 18.10 4.93 22.82
C ASN A 162 17.29 4.97 24.11
N LEU A 163 16.28 4.11 24.29
CA LEU A 163 15.36 4.23 25.44
C LEU A 163 15.95 3.65 26.74
N LYS A 164 17.00 2.82 26.68
CA LYS A 164 17.59 2.14 27.87
C LYS A 164 16.55 1.39 28.72
N LEU A 165 15.48 0.91 28.09
CA LEU A 165 14.43 0.11 28.73
C LEU A 165 14.59 -1.36 28.31
N GLN A 166 14.23 -2.27 29.20
CA GLN A 166 14.06 -3.67 28.83
C GLN A 166 12.59 -3.92 28.51
N TYR A 167 12.28 -4.38 27.31
CA TYR A 167 10.94 -4.79 26.89
C TYR A 167 11.11 -5.93 25.88
N SER A 168 10.02 -6.62 25.57
CA SER A 168 9.98 -7.62 24.50
C SER A 168 9.08 -7.15 23.37
N THR A 169 9.52 -7.30 22.13
CA THR A 169 8.70 -6.99 20.94
C THR A 169 8.12 -8.29 20.40
N LEU A 170 6.80 -8.34 20.24
CA LEU A 170 6.07 -9.45 19.63
C LEU A 170 5.42 -8.93 18.35
N THR A 171 5.49 -9.72 17.28
CA THR A 171 5.03 -9.32 15.96
C THR A 171 3.80 -10.14 15.55
N TYR A 172 2.87 -9.49 14.85
CA TYR A 172 1.63 -10.08 14.38
C TYR A 172 1.46 -9.80 12.89
N ASP A 173 0.90 -10.76 12.15
CA ASP A 173 0.74 -10.61 10.70
C ASP A 173 -0.33 -9.55 10.36
N ASP A 174 -1.33 -9.36 11.23
CA ASP A 174 -2.40 -8.37 11.08
C ASP A 174 -2.76 -7.66 12.41
N TYR A 175 -3.52 -6.56 12.32
CA TYR A 175 -3.95 -5.81 13.50
C TYR A 175 -4.98 -6.54 14.36
N GLN A 176 -5.83 -7.40 13.79
CA GLN A 176 -6.82 -8.18 14.54
C GLN A 176 -6.11 -9.16 15.50
N ALA A 177 -5.11 -9.91 15.03
CA ALA A 177 -4.30 -10.80 15.84
C ALA A 177 -3.59 -10.05 16.98
N SER A 178 -3.06 -8.85 16.70
CA SER A 178 -2.43 -8.01 17.73
C SER A 178 -3.44 -7.51 18.79
N VAL A 179 -4.69 -7.24 18.37
CA VAL A 179 -5.79 -6.85 19.27
C VAL A 179 -6.23 -8.02 20.13
N GLU A 180 -6.35 -9.21 19.55
CA GLU A 180 -6.65 -10.44 20.29
C GLU A 180 -5.58 -10.75 21.33
N ALA A 181 -4.30 -10.60 20.98
CA ALA A 181 -3.18 -10.73 21.90
C ALA A 181 -3.24 -9.70 23.05
N LEU A 182 -3.66 -8.46 22.78
CA LEU A 182 -3.86 -7.45 23.81
C LEU A 182 -5.00 -7.83 24.77
N TYR A 183 -6.12 -8.34 24.24
CA TYR A 183 -7.22 -8.84 25.07
C TYR A 183 -6.83 -10.04 25.93
N ASN A 184 -6.03 -10.95 25.38
CA ASN A 184 -5.53 -12.13 26.08
C ASN A 184 -4.39 -11.83 27.05
N LYS A 185 -3.88 -10.59 27.07
CA LYS A 185 -2.70 -10.16 27.85
C LYS A 185 -1.42 -10.89 27.46
N ASP A 186 -1.37 -11.36 26.21
CA ASP A 186 -0.14 -11.88 25.60
C ASP A 186 0.83 -10.73 25.30
N ILE A 187 0.29 -9.53 25.06
CA ILE A 187 1.00 -8.26 25.05
C ILE A 187 0.37 -7.29 26.04
N ASP A 188 1.16 -6.33 26.53
CA ASP A 188 0.69 -5.27 27.42
C ASP A 188 0.32 -3.99 26.67
N VAL A 189 0.99 -3.74 25.54
CA VAL A 189 0.87 -2.52 24.74
C VAL A 189 0.89 -2.89 23.26
N LEU A 190 -0.06 -2.37 22.49
CA LEU A 190 -0.06 -2.41 21.03
C LEU A 190 0.43 -1.06 20.49
N ILE A 191 1.43 -1.07 19.61
CA ILE A 191 1.88 0.15 18.92
C ILE A 191 1.29 0.19 17.52
N ALA A 192 0.58 1.25 17.21
CA ALA A 192 -0.02 1.46 15.90
C ALA A 192 0.04 2.93 15.49
N SER A 193 -0.31 3.23 14.23
CA SER A 193 -0.55 4.61 13.81
C SER A 193 -1.66 5.23 14.65
N ARG A 194 -1.61 6.55 14.89
CA ARG A 194 -2.71 7.31 15.53
C ARG A 194 -4.10 7.01 14.94
N PHE A 195 -4.16 6.63 13.66
CA PHE A 195 -5.43 6.35 12.97
C PHE A 195 -6.08 5.05 13.44
N PHE A 196 -5.34 4.16 14.11
CA PHE A 196 -5.88 2.99 14.78
C PHE A 196 -6.97 3.36 15.81
N TYR A 197 -6.89 4.56 16.39
CA TYR A 197 -7.92 5.11 17.26
C TYR A 197 -9.32 5.13 16.64
N PHE A 198 -9.42 5.30 15.32
CA PHE A 198 -10.70 5.36 14.60
C PHE A 198 -11.23 4.00 14.18
N THR A 199 -10.55 2.92 14.54
CA THR A 199 -10.99 1.56 14.21
C THR A 199 -12.07 1.06 15.16
N LYS A 200 -12.83 0.07 14.71
CA LYS A 200 -13.78 -0.67 15.57
C LYS A 200 -13.11 -1.41 16.73
N HIS A 201 -11.78 -1.58 16.72
CA HIS A 201 -11.05 -2.23 17.81
C HIS A 201 -11.01 -1.35 19.07
N VAL A 202 -11.03 -0.03 18.91
CA VAL A 202 -11.11 0.94 20.01
C VAL A 202 -12.57 1.10 20.43
N ASN A 203 -13.11 0.06 21.07
CA ASN A 203 -14.52 -0.09 21.44
C ASN A 203 -14.80 0.19 22.94
N GLY A 204 -13.96 1.03 23.56
CA GLY A 204 -14.08 1.36 24.97
C GLY A 204 -13.46 0.35 25.94
N LYS A 205 -12.84 -0.74 25.46
CA LYS A 205 -11.92 -1.57 26.27
C LYS A 205 -10.45 -1.25 26.00
N ILE A 206 -10.12 -0.97 24.74
CA ILE A 206 -8.81 -0.47 24.32
C ILE A 206 -8.86 1.06 24.32
N THR A 207 -7.78 1.70 24.75
CA THR A 207 -7.60 3.16 24.73
C THR A 207 -6.21 3.51 24.24
N SER A 208 -6.06 4.69 23.63
CA SER A 208 -4.75 5.33 23.50
C SER A 208 -4.25 5.70 24.90
N SER A 209 -2.96 5.49 25.16
CA SER A 209 -2.28 5.96 26.37
C SER A 209 -1.84 7.42 26.27
N GLY A 210 -1.84 8.00 25.06
CA GLY A 210 -1.27 9.32 24.78
C GLY A 210 0.25 9.33 24.69
N ILE A 211 0.91 8.18 24.83
CA ILE A 211 2.36 8.06 24.62
C ILE A 211 2.64 7.89 23.13
N ILE A 212 3.32 8.88 22.57
CA ILE A 212 3.66 8.93 21.15
C ILE A 212 5.14 8.62 20.92
N PHE A 213 5.46 8.08 19.74
CA PHE A 213 6.82 7.80 19.28
C PHE A 213 7.07 8.42 17.90
#